data_AF-A0A2A9K7J7-F1
#
_entry.id   AF-A0A2A9K7J7-F1
#
_cell.length_a   1.000
_cell.length_b   1.000
_cell.length_c   1.000
_cell.angle_alpha   90.00
_cell.angle_beta   90.00
_cell.angle_gamma   90.00
#
_symmetry.space_group_name_H-M   'P 1'
#
loop_
_entity.id
_entity.type
_entity.pdbx_description
1 polymer ?
#
loop_
_entity_poly.entity_id
_entity_poly.type
_entity_poly.pdbx_seq_one_letter_code
_entity_poly.pdbx_strand_id
1 'polypeptide(L)'
;MRRTNTFLNKFIALIACNVVLLGYMFSKPTHAAELINSPVTSCEVLHWNRKEFSRPLLYVDKPGKYCIDQDYRFSCSEWMGSCGSSPFLQIIASDVEVDMRGHTFSRSGRPLEIFGRGRNIFIKNGEIKNGYININAPRSSGFFVGDNFTHIENVRVETGCIHIFAANAIVRNNDVVASKDCTTPLTIVGPHPTIEKNRLTTVAGAFDAARYGIDLSEGEGAVVRGNTILNYGPRENTGAVVLRDGDGVQMENNHVDNFEQAVMRTGTSTGQ
;
A
#
# COMPACT_ATOMS: atom_id res chain seq x y z
N MET A 1 52.72 -18.47 -39.03
CA MET A 1 51.77 -17.58 -39.74
C MET A 1 50.36 -18.12 -39.55
N ARG A 2 49.46 -17.24 -39.08
CA ARG A 2 47.99 -17.25 -39.12
C ARG A 2 47.22 -18.53 -38.73
N ARG A 3 46.64 -18.44 -37.52
CA ARG A 3 45.39 -19.08 -37.10
C ARG A 3 44.24 -18.67 -38.04
N THR A 4 43.39 -19.61 -38.43
CA THR A 4 42.04 -19.35 -38.93
C THR A 4 41.04 -20.00 -37.99
N ASN A 5 40.29 -19.13 -37.30
CA ASN A 5 39.10 -19.44 -36.52
C ASN A 5 38.01 -19.95 -37.46
N THR A 6 37.53 -21.16 -37.23
CA THR A 6 36.23 -21.62 -37.73
C THR A 6 35.14 -20.99 -36.89
N PHE A 7 34.73 -19.80 -37.35
CA PHE A 7 33.42 -19.19 -37.13
C PHE A 7 32.31 -20.26 -37.11
N LEU A 8 31.53 -20.31 -36.03
CA LEU A 8 30.29 -19.54 -35.95
C LEU A 8 29.30 -19.96 -37.06
N ASN A 9 28.78 -21.19 -36.98
CA ASN A 9 27.71 -21.63 -37.89
C ASN A 9 26.77 -22.71 -37.32
N LYS A 10 26.58 -22.75 -35.99
CA LYS A 10 25.63 -23.70 -35.36
C LYS A 10 24.72 -23.11 -34.27
N PHE A 11 24.58 -21.78 -34.19
CA PHE A 11 23.74 -21.13 -33.16
C PHE A 11 22.55 -20.31 -33.69
N ILE A 12 22.18 -20.47 -34.96
CA ILE A 12 21.01 -19.80 -35.56
C ILE A 12 20.14 -20.84 -36.24
N ALA A 13 19.49 -21.69 -35.45
CA ALA A 13 18.41 -22.59 -35.91
C ALA A 13 17.55 -23.06 -34.74
N LEU A 14 17.23 -22.18 -33.78
CA LEU A 14 16.27 -22.47 -32.71
C LEU A 14 15.62 -21.20 -32.14
N ILE A 15 15.35 -20.22 -33.02
CA ILE A 15 14.53 -19.04 -32.72
C ILE A 15 13.61 -18.82 -33.92
N ALA A 16 12.70 -19.76 -34.16
CA ALA A 16 11.64 -19.60 -35.17
C ALA A 16 10.40 -20.45 -34.90
N CYS A 17 10.50 -21.55 -34.14
CA CYS A 17 9.34 -22.41 -33.83
C CYS A 17 8.61 -22.11 -32.51
N ASN A 18 9.08 -21.18 -31.68
CA ASN A 18 8.38 -20.79 -30.44
C ASN A 18 7.60 -19.46 -30.52
N VAL A 19 7.64 -18.77 -31.66
CA VAL A 19 6.96 -17.46 -31.81
C VAL A 19 5.49 -17.62 -32.27
N VAL A 20 5.09 -18.81 -32.75
CA VAL A 20 3.73 -19.05 -33.27
C VAL A 20 2.77 -19.65 -32.21
N LEU A 21 3.27 -20.11 -31.06
CA LEU A 21 2.47 -20.69 -29.97
C LEU A 21 2.25 -19.75 -28.77
N LEU A 22 2.72 -18.50 -28.85
CA LEU A 22 2.47 -17.44 -27.85
C LEU A 22 1.33 -16.48 -28.23
N GLY A 23 0.58 -16.79 -29.30
CA GLY A 23 -0.50 -15.95 -29.82
C GLY A 23 -1.90 -16.22 -29.27
N TYR A 24 -2.08 -17.14 -28.31
CA TYR A 24 -3.42 -17.67 -27.98
C TYR A 24 -3.79 -17.77 -26.48
N MET A 25 -3.09 -17.08 -25.57
CA MET A 25 -3.41 -17.12 -24.12
C MET A 25 -3.36 -15.77 -23.40
N PHE A 26 -3.68 -14.68 -24.10
CA PHE A 26 -4.07 -13.43 -23.42
C PHE A 26 -5.43 -12.99 -23.94
N SER A 27 -6.48 -13.60 -23.39
CA SER A 27 -7.81 -12.99 -23.40
C SER A 27 -7.73 -11.69 -22.59
N LYS A 28 -7.36 -10.61 -23.28
CA LYS A 28 -7.90 -9.26 -23.14
C LYS A 28 -8.78 -9.04 -21.88
N PRO A 29 -8.27 -8.43 -20.79
CA PRO A 29 -9.12 -7.86 -19.74
C PRO A 29 -9.57 -6.46 -20.21
N THR A 30 -10.25 -6.36 -21.35
CA THR A 30 -10.48 -5.06 -22.00
C THR A 30 -11.72 -4.32 -21.52
N HIS A 31 -12.55 -4.90 -20.64
CA HIS A 31 -13.75 -4.20 -20.18
C HIS A 31 -13.65 -3.54 -18.81
N ALA A 32 -12.75 -3.95 -17.92
CA ALA A 32 -12.59 -3.29 -16.62
C ALA A 32 -11.75 -2.00 -16.70
N ALA A 33 -10.67 -2.00 -17.50
CA ALA A 33 -9.81 -0.83 -17.66
C ALA A 33 -10.47 0.31 -18.45
N GLU A 34 -11.46 0.01 -19.29
CA GLU A 34 -12.12 0.99 -20.15
C GLU A 34 -13.15 1.85 -19.39
N LEU A 35 -13.79 1.31 -18.35
CA LEU A 35 -14.68 2.06 -17.45
C LEU A 35 -13.94 3.02 -16.50
N ILE A 36 -12.65 2.79 -16.24
CA ILE A 36 -11.81 3.67 -15.40
C ILE A 36 -11.22 4.82 -16.24
N ASN A 37 -11.05 4.63 -17.56
CA ASN A 37 -10.42 5.60 -18.47
C ASN A 37 -11.36 6.62 -19.14
N SER A 38 -12.68 6.53 -18.99
CA SER A 38 -13.53 7.67 -19.35
C SER A 38 -13.31 8.80 -18.33
N PRO A 39 -13.07 10.05 -18.78
CA PRO A 39 -13.08 11.23 -17.93
C PRO A 39 -14.53 11.51 -17.52
N VAL A 40 -15.04 10.67 -16.62
CA VAL A 40 -16.25 10.99 -15.87
C VAL A 40 -15.83 12.09 -14.92
N THR A 41 -16.09 13.33 -15.30
CA THR A 41 -15.88 14.52 -14.46
C THR A 41 -16.78 14.53 -13.22
N SER A 42 -17.72 13.60 -13.12
CA SER A 42 -18.60 13.40 -11.98
C SER A 42 -18.23 12.14 -11.18
N CYS A 43 -17.56 12.32 -10.06
CA CYS A 43 -17.49 11.31 -9.00
C CYS A 43 -18.71 11.46 -8.07
N GLU A 44 -19.18 10.37 -7.47
CA GLU A 44 -20.18 10.40 -6.42
C GLU A 44 -19.54 10.97 -5.14
N VAL A 45 -20.11 12.05 -4.61
CA VAL A 45 -19.58 12.66 -3.39
C VAL A 45 -19.98 11.82 -2.18
N LEU A 46 -18.97 11.34 -1.43
CA LEU A 46 -19.21 10.59 -0.21
C LEU A 46 -19.57 11.51 0.94
N HIS A 47 -20.74 11.25 1.52
CA HIS A 47 -21.23 11.94 2.70
C HIS A 47 -21.53 10.95 3.82
N TRP A 48 -21.23 11.36 5.05
CA TRP A 48 -21.62 10.57 6.21
C TRP A 48 -23.14 10.58 6.39
N ASN A 49 -23.77 9.41 6.20
CA ASN A 49 -25.19 9.22 6.45
C ASN A 49 -25.50 9.15 7.96
N ARG A 50 -25.76 10.31 8.57
CA ARG A 50 -26.08 10.42 10.01
C ARG A 50 -27.38 9.72 10.42
N LYS A 51 -28.28 9.43 9.48
CA LYS A 51 -29.55 8.74 9.78
C LYS A 51 -29.34 7.24 9.96
N GLU A 52 -28.39 6.68 9.23
CA GLU A 52 -28.09 5.25 9.21
C GLU A 52 -26.97 4.88 10.17
N PHE A 53 -25.97 5.76 10.31
CA PHE A 53 -24.82 5.52 11.16
C PHE A 53 -24.74 6.57 12.26
N SER A 54 -24.84 6.11 13.52
CA SER A 54 -24.67 6.93 14.72
C SER A 54 -23.23 7.46 14.92
N ARG A 55 -22.30 7.01 14.08
CA ARG A 55 -20.88 7.37 14.09
C ARG A 55 -20.42 7.76 12.68
N PRO A 56 -19.36 8.56 12.55
CA PRO A 56 -18.80 8.93 11.25
C PRO A 56 -18.37 7.71 10.45
N LEU A 57 -19.12 7.40 9.40
CA LEU A 57 -18.84 6.32 8.45
C LEU A 57 -19.21 6.78 7.05
N LEU A 58 -18.25 6.68 6.14
CA LEU A 58 -18.42 6.70 4.69
C LEU A 58 -18.45 5.24 4.23
N TYR A 59 -19.45 4.89 3.44
CA TYR A 59 -19.69 3.51 3.04
C TYR A 59 -19.80 3.41 1.52
N VAL A 60 -19.06 2.49 0.91
CA VAL A 60 -19.05 2.21 -0.53
C VAL A 60 -19.35 0.73 -0.73
N ASP A 61 -20.51 0.42 -1.28
CA ASP A 61 -21.00 -0.95 -1.50
C ASP A 61 -21.22 -1.30 -2.97
N LYS A 62 -20.92 -0.37 -3.88
CA LYS A 62 -21.04 -0.55 -5.32
C LYS A 62 -19.77 -0.09 -6.04
N PRO A 63 -19.47 -0.67 -7.22
CA PRO A 63 -18.44 -0.16 -8.12
C PRO A 63 -18.70 1.30 -8.49
N GLY A 64 -17.65 2.09 -8.65
CA GLY A 64 -17.80 3.49 -9.04
C GLY A 64 -16.60 4.38 -8.71
N LYS A 65 -16.72 5.64 -9.12
CA LYS A 65 -15.79 6.71 -8.77
C LYS A 65 -16.43 7.57 -7.71
N TYR A 66 -15.72 7.74 -6.60
CA TYR A 66 -16.17 8.46 -5.42
C TYR A 66 -15.21 9.58 -5.11
N CYS A 67 -15.72 10.67 -4.55
CA CYS A 67 -14.88 11.77 -4.12
C CYS A 67 -15.29 12.38 -2.81
N ILE A 68 -14.31 13.06 -2.23
CA ILE A 68 -14.46 13.88 -1.04
C ILE A 68 -14.50 15.34 -1.50
N ASP A 69 -15.40 16.12 -0.91
CA ASP A 69 -15.61 17.54 -1.23
C ASP A 69 -15.33 18.47 -0.04
N GLN A 70 -14.95 17.90 1.10
CA GLN A 70 -14.66 18.63 2.33
C GLN A 70 -13.68 17.87 3.22
N ASP A 71 -13.02 18.61 4.11
CA ASP A 71 -12.27 18.01 5.19
C ASP A 71 -13.22 17.32 6.18
N TYR A 72 -12.84 16.11 6.59
CA TYR A 72 -13.55 15.34 7.59
C TYR A 72 -12.73 15.29 8.88
N ARG A 73 -13.11 16.11 9.85
CA ARG A 73 -12.40 16.27 11.14
C ARG A 73 -13.32 15.87 12.29
N PHE A 74 -12.93 14.86 13.04
CA PHE A 74 -13.71 14.35 14.16
C PHE A 74 -12.93 14.37 15.45
N SER A 75 -13.58 14.88 16.50
CA SER A 75 -13.07 14.83 17.86
C SER A 75 -13.76 13.72 18.62
N CYS A 76 -13.03 12.64 18.89
CA CYS A 76 -13.52 11.55 19.71
C CYS A 76 -13.16 11.84 21.17
N SER A 77 -14.15 12.20 21.99
CA SER A 77 -13.90 12.27 23.43
C SER A 77 -13.80 10.85 23.99
N GLU A 78 -12.77 10.60 24.81
CA GLU A 78 -12.60 9.31 25.50
C GLU A 78 -13.83 8.95 26.36
N TRP A 79 -14.55 9.98 26.82
CA TRP A 79 -15.73 9.88 27.67
C TRP A 79 -17.03 9.52 26.93
N MET A 80 -17.13 9.77 25.62
CA MET A 80 -18.36 9.48 24.86
C MET A 80 -18.38 8.10 24.20
N GLY A 81 -17.30 7.31 24.28
CA GLY A 81 -17.25 5.93 23.79
C GLY A 81 -17.59 5.72 22.29
N SER A 82 -17.83 6.77 21.51
CA SER A 82 -18.73 6.69 20.34
C SER A 82 -18.03 6.61 18.98
N CYS A 83 -16.71 6.75 18.90
CA CYS A 83 -16.05 6.62 17.59
C CYS A 83 -15.90 5.16 17.11
N GLY A 84 -16.17 4.19 18.00
CA GLY A 84 -16.13 2.76 17.68
C GLY A 84 -14.77 2.27 17.18
N SER A 85 -14.66 0.95 16.96
CA SER A 85 -13.49 0.29 16.37
C SER A 85 -13.60 0.13 14.86
N SER A 86 -14.60 0.75 14.22
CA SER A 86 -14.87 0.51 12.81
C SER A 86 -14.19 1.54 11.91
N PRO A 87 -14.00 1.17 10.64
CA PRO A 87 -13.47 2.08 9.63
C PRO A 87 -14.26 3.38 9.54
N PHE A 88 -13.53 4.44 9.22
CA PHE A 88 -14.11 5.72 8.86
C PHE A 88 -14.61 5.69 7.41
N LEU A 89 -13.85 5.08 6.51
CA LEU A 89 -14.26 4.78 5.15
C LEU A 89 -14.21 3.27 4.96
N GLN A 90 -15.35 2.67 4.65
CA GLN A 90 -15.48 1.24 4.41
C GLN A 90 -15.91 0.97 2.97
N ILE A 91 -15.06 0.26 2.23
CA ILE A 91 -15.28 -0.12 0.84
C ILE A 91 -15.49 -1.63 0.80
N ILE A 92 -16.70 -2.09 0.46
CA ILE A 92 -17.09 -3.51 0.37
C ILE A 92 -17.44 -3.88 -1.09
N ALA A 93 -16.93 -3.10 -2.05
CA ALA A 93 -17.10 -3.32 -3.49
C ALA A 93 -15.76 -3.48 -4.20
N SER A 94 -15.84 -4.03 -5.42
CA SER A 94 -14.72 -4.03 -6.37
C SER A 94 -14.87 -2.89 -7.38
N ASP A 95 -13.79 -2.55 -8.07
CA ASP A 95 -13.76 -1.52 -9.13
C ASP A 95 -14.18 -0.15 -8.58
N VAL A 96 -13.48 0.26 -7.51
CA VAL A 96 -13.77 1.47 -6.75
C VAL A 96 -12.58 2.41 -6.84
N GLU A 97 -12.84 3.66 -7.20
CA GLU A 97 -11.90 4.75 -7.07
C GLU A 97 -12.40 5.74 -6.02
N VAL A 98 -11.54 6.10 -5.08
CA VAL A 98 -11.77 7.17 -4.10
C VAL A 98 -10.73 8.25 -4.31
N ASP A 99 -11.18 9.41 -4.78
CA ASP A 99 -10.38 10.62 -4.91
C ASP A 99 -10.66 11.56 -3.73
N MET A 100 -9.67 11.76 -2.87
CA MET A 100 -9.80 12.67 -1.73
C MET A 100 -9.67 14.15 -2.14
N ARG A 101 -9.30 14.46 -3.39
CA ARG A 101 -9.23 15.82 -3.98
C ARG A 101 -8.44 16.84 -3.17
N GLY A 102 -7.43 16.39 -2.43
CA GLY A 102 -6.60 17.19 -1.54
C GLY A 102 -7.19 17.41 -0.14
N HIS A 103 -8.37 16.86 0.15
CA HIS A 103 -9.00 16.96 1.45
C HIS A 103 -8.35 16.05 2.49
N THR A 104 -8.59 16.41 3.75
CA THR A 104 -8.02 15.74 4.91
C THR A 104 -9.06 14.89 5.64
N PHE A 105 -8.70 13.64 5.95
CA PHE A 105 -9.35 12.83 6.98
C PHE A 105 -8.55 12.93 8.28
N SER A 106 -9.20 13.32 9.36
CA SER A 106 -8.56 13.46 10.67
C SER A 106 -9.48 13.06 11.80
N ARG A 107 -8.92 12.29 12.74
CA ARG A 107 -9.62 11.87 13.96
C ARG A 107 -8.72 12.02 15.18
N SER A 108 -9.18 12.74 16.20
CA SER A 108 -8.48 12.82 17.48
C SER A 108 -8.66 11.53 18.30
N GLY A 109 -7.68 11.23 19.14
CA GLY A 109 -7.68 10.00 19.95
C GLY A 109 -7.27 8.78 19.13
N ARG A 110 -8.23 7.91 18.78
CA ARG A 110 -7.94 6.64 18.10
C ARG A 110 -7.64 6.84 16.60
N PRO A 111 -6.65 6.12 16.04
CA PRO A 111 -6.34 6.25 14.61
C PRO A 111 -7.53 5.82 13.75
N LEU A 112 -7.88 6.59 12.71
CA LEU A 112 -8.94 6.23 11.77
C LEU A 112 -8.49 5.11 10.83
N GLU A 113 -9.44 4.36 10.27
CA GLU A 113 -9.14 3.32 9.28
C GLU A 113 -9.89 3.62 7.98
N ILE A 114 -9.19 3.57 6.86
CA ILE A 114 -9.77 3.33 5.55
C ILE A 114 -9.67 1.83 5.28
N PHE A 115 -10.78 1.13 5.31
CA PHE A 115 -10.84 -0.31 5.10
C PHE A 115 -11.43 -0.62 3.73
N GLY A 116 -10.72 -1.44 2.95
CA GLY A 116 -11.20 -1.96 1.68
C GLY A 116 -11.26 -3.48 1.68
N ARG A 117 -12.36 -4.01 1.17
CA ARG A 117 -12.52 -5.43 0.84
C ARG A 117 -13.14 -5.56 -0.55
N GLY A 118 -12.33 -5.93 -1.52
CA GLY A 118 -12.71 -5.98 -2.92
C GLY A 118 -11.47 -6.02 -3.82
N ARG A 119 -11.69 -5.95 -5.13
CA ARG A 119 -10.64 -5.91 -6.15
C ARG A 119 -10.60 -4.53 -6.79
N ASN A 120 -9.48 -4.12 -7.38
CA ASN A 120 -9.40 -2.88 -8.17
C ASN A 120 -9.82 -1.65 -7.35
N ILE A 121 -9.23 -1.52 -6.15
CA ILE A 121 -9.47 -0.37 -5.25
C ILE A 121 -8.36 0.66 -5.43
N PHE A 122 -8.76 1.88 -5.76
CA PHE A 122 -7.88 3.02 -5.98
C PHE A 122 -8.17 4.08 -4.91
N ILE A 123 -7.15 4.52 -4.17
CA ILE A 123 -7.26 5.63 -3.22
C ILE A 123 -6.21 6.66 -3.58
N LYS A 124 -6.62 7.91 -3.80
CA LYS A 124 -5.70 8.93 -4.27
C LYS A 124 -5.95 10.34 -3.75
N ASN A 125 -4.91 11.17 -3.87
CA ASN A 125 -4.94 12.63 -3.77
C ASN A 125 -5.52 13.16 -2.46
N GLY A 126 -4.85 12.97 -1.33
CA GLY A 126 -5.32 13.62 -0.09
C GLY A 126 -4.45 13.34 1.13
N GLU A 127 -4.97 13.70 2.29
CA GLU A 127 -4.24 13.63 3.56
C GLU A 127 -4.99 12.83 4.62
N ILE A 128 -4.27 11.98 5.35
CA ILE A 128 -4.76 11.22 6.48
C ILE A 128 -3.92 11.57 7.70
N LYS A 129 -4.57 12.13 8.73
CA LYS A 129 -3.95 12.43 10.01
C LYS A 129 -4.39 11.41 11.05
N ASN A 130 -3.42 10.73 11.65
CA ASN A 130 -3.66 9.67 12.64
C ASN A 130 -4.58 8.57 12.08
N GLY A 131 -4.10 7.78 11.12
CA GLY A 131 -4.90 6.73 10.51
C GLY A 131 -4.16 5.80 9.57
N TYR A 132 -4.79 4.68 9.25
CA TYR A 132 -4.24 3.64 8.40
C TYR A 132 -5.14 3.31 7.22
N ILE A 133 -4.51 2.90 6.11
CA ILE A 133 -5.19 2.34 4.94
C ILE A 133 -4.98 0.83 4.99
N ASN A 134 -6.06 0.07 4.95
CA ASN A 134 -6.05 -1.39 5.06
C ASN A 134 -6.90 -1.99 3.94
N ILE A 135 -6.25 -2.48 2.88
CA ILE A 135 -6.93 -3.07 1.72
C ILE A 135 -6.71 -4.57 1.70
N ASN A 136 -7.81 -5.31 1.75
CA ASN A 136 -7.84 -6.76 1.75
C ASN A 136 -8.56 -7.29 0.50
N ALA A 137 -7.78 -7.66 -0.51
CA ALA A 137 -8.34 -8.34 -1.67
C ALA A 137 -8.85 -9.74 -1.27
N PRO A 138 -9.93 -10.23 -1.91
CA PRO A 138 -10.41 -11.59 -1.67
C PRO A 138 -9.33 -12.64 -1.93
N ARG A 139 -9.16 -13.55 -0.96
CA ARG A 139 -8.28 -14.73 -1.09
C ARG A 139 -9.13 -16.00 -1.16
N SER A 140 -8.69 -16.98 -1.95
CA SER A 140 -9.22 -18.34 -1.99
C SER A 140 -8.09 -19.32 -1.69
N SER A 141 -8.25 -20.14 -0.65
CA SER A 141 -7.25 -21.14 -0.24
C SER A 141 -5.83 -20.57 -0.03
N GLY A 142 -5.73 -19.34 0.48
CA GLY A 142 -4.45 -18.66 0.69
C GLY A 142 -3.91 -17.91 -0.54
N PHE A 143 -4.48 -18.09 -1.72
CA PHE A 143 -4.04 -17.40 -2.94
C PHE A 143 -4.94 -16.20 -3.26
N PHE A 144 -4.37 -15.17 -3.89
CA PHE A 144 -5.14 -14.06 -4.43
C PHE A 144 -6.02 -14.53 -5.59
N VAL A 145 -7.31 -14.19 -5.55
CA VAL A 145 -8.26 -14.61 -6.60
C VAL A 145 -8.18 -13.64 -7.78
N GLY A 146 -7.57 -14.10 -8.87
CA GLY A 146 -7.43 -13.34 -10.12
C GLY A 146 -6.48 -12.15 -10.02
N ASP A 147 -6.39 -11.36 -11.10
CA ASP A 147 -5.65 -10.10 -11.11
C ASP A 147 -6.37 -9.11 -10.20
N ASN A 148 -5.87 -8.99 -8.98
CA ASN A 148 -6.27 -7.93 -8.08
C ASN A 148 -5.32 -6.78 -8.31
N PHE A 149 -5.84 -5.59 -8.62
CA PHE A 149 -5.04 -4.38 -8.63
C PHE A 149 -5.46 -3.53 -7.44
N THR A 150 -4.52 -3.06 -6.64
CA THR A 150 -4.79 -2.04 -5.62
C THR A 150 -3.84 -0.91 -5.88
N HIS A 151 -4.33 0.32 -5.91
CA HIS A 151 -3.50 1.47 -6.24
C HIS A 151 -3.67 2.57 -5.19
N ILE A 152 -2.58 2.91 -4.51
CA ILE A 152 -2.53 4.04 -3.58
C ILE A 152 -1.56 5.09 -4.12
N GLU A 153 -2.05 6.31 -4.37
CA GLU A 153 -1.23 7.35 -4.99
C GLU A 153 -1.49 8.77 -4.49
N ASN A 154 -0.42 9.57 -4.38
CA ASN A 154 -0.50 10.97 -3.97
C ASN A 154 -1.23 11.14 -2.63
N VAL A 155 -1.02 10.18 -1.71
CA VAL A 155 -1.58 10.22 -0.37
C VAL A 155 -0.49 10.58 0.63
N ARG A 156 -0.80 11.53 1.52
CA ARG A 156 0.01 11.85 2.70
C ARG A 156 -0.61 11.24 3.94
N VAL A 157 0.12 10.37 4.63
CA VAL A 157 -0.27 9.81 5.92
C VAL A 157 0.68 10.40 6.98
N GLU A 158 0.21 11.40 7.72
CA GLU A 158 1.03 12.14 8.69
C GLU A 158 1.41 11.28 9.90
N THR A 159 0.55 10.34 10.28
CA THR A 159 0.83 9.39 11.37
C THR A 159 -0.03 8.14 11.15
N GLY A 160 0.58 7.02 10.80
CA GLY A 160 -0.10 5.75 10.55
C GLY A 160 0.60 4.91 9.50
N CYS A 161 -0.11 4.00 8.84
CA CYS A 161 0.51 3.06 7.89
C CYS A 161 -0.44 2.63 6.78
N ILE A 162 0.13 2.03 5.73
CA ILE A 162 -0.58 1.44 4.61
C ILE A 162 -0.32 -0.06 4.64
N HIS A 163 -1.38 -0.85 4.73
CA HIS A 163 -1.36 -2.31 4.63
C HIS A 163 -2.19 -2.74 3.42
N ILE A 164 -1.57 -3.49 2.51
CA ILE A 164 -2.23 -4.00 1.31
C ILE A 164 -2.02 -5.51 1.24
N PHE A 165 -3.12 -6.25 1.16
CA PHE A 165 -3.14 -7.68 0.90
C PHE A 165 -3.74 -7.88 -0.49
N ALA A 166 -2.91 -7.81 -1.52
CA ALA A 166 -3.31 -7.93 -2.92
C ALA A 166 -2.11 -8.30 -3.81
N ALA A 167 -2.38 -9.01 -4.91
CA ALA A 167 -1.46 -9.06 -6.04
C ALA A 167 -1.37 -7.69 -6.72
N ASN A 168 -0.38 -7.49 -7.59
CA ASN A 168 -0.21 -6.35 -8.50
C ASN A 168 -0.49 -4.97 -7.86
N ALA A 169 -0.13 -4.79 -6.59
CA ALA A 169 -0.36 -3.54 -5.88
C ALA A 169 0.57 -2.44 -6.42
N ILE A 170 0.04 -1.25 -6.65
CA ILE A 170 0.80 -0.06 -7.06
C ILE A 170 0.73 0.97 -5.95
N VAL A 171 1.87 1.27 -5.34
CA VAL A 171 1.98 2.28 -4.28
C VAL A 171 2.98 3.32 -4.75
N ARG A 172 2.51 4.53 -5.09
CA ARG A 172 3.38 5.55 -5.66
C ARG A 172 3.12 6.97 -5.20
N ASN A 173 4.18 7.79 -5.14
CA ASN A 173 4.10 9.20 -4.80
C ASN A 173 3.42 9.48 -3.43
N ASN A 174 3.56 8.58 -2.47
CA ASN A 174 2.99 8.77 -1.12
C ASN A 174 4.05 9.28 -0.14
N ASP A 175 3.62 10.02 0.88
CA ASP A 175 4.45 10.41 2.04
C ASP A 175 3.82 9.83 3.30
N VAL A 176 4.44 8.81 3.89
CA VAL A 176 3.89 8.02 4.99
C VAL A 176 4.83 8.05 6.17
N VAL A 177 4.33 8.53 7.31
CA VAL A 177 5.03 8.50 8.58
C VAL A 177 4.35 7.48 9.48
N ALA A 178 5.08 6.41 9.81
CA ALA A 178 4.62 5.35 10.70
C ALA A 178 4.14 5.93 12.04
N SER A 179 2.99 5.48 12.53
CA SER A 179 2.64 5.72 13.93
C SER A 179 3.43 4.79 14.84
N LYS A 180 3.42 5.05 16.16
CA LYS A 180 4.01 4.15 17.16
C LYS A 180 3.44 2.72 17.09
N ASP A 181 2.18 2.60 16.65
CA ASP A 181 1.41 1.36 16.57
C ASP A 181 1.65 0.61 15.24
N CYS A 182 2.32 1.24 14.26
CA CYS A 182 2.69 0.63 12.99
C CYS A 182 4.16 0.21 12.99
N THR A 183 4.45 -1.07 12.82
CA THR A 183 5.84 -1.58 12.71
C THR A 183 6.56 -1.07 11.46
N THR A 184 5.82 -0.78 10.41
CA THR A 184 6.30 -0.23 9.14
C THR A 184 5.29 0.77 8.57
N PRO A 185 5.72 1.82 7.85
CA PRO A 185 4.79 2.70 7.14
C PRO A 185 4.10 1.99 5.97
N LEU A 186 4.72 0.94 5.39
CA LEU A 186 4.15 0.22 4.25
C LEU A 186 4.33 -1.29 4.39
N THR A 187 3.22 -2.01 4.44
CA THR A 187 3.17 -3.47 4.30
C THR A 187 2.44 -3.84 3.02
N ILE A 188 3.05 -4.71 2.21
CA ILE A 188 2.37 -5.36 1.09
C ILE A 188 2.53 -6.87 1.23
N VAL A 189 1.39 -7.57 1.20
CA VAL A 189 1.31 -9.02 1.10
C VAL A 189 0.72 -9.37 -0.25
N GLY A 190 1.54 -9.94 -1.13
CA GLY A 190 1.13 -10.46 -2.43
C GLY A 190 2.11 -10.19 -3.57
N PRO A 191 1.96 -10.91 -4.69
CA PRO A 191 2.94 -10.92 -5.76
C PRO A 191 2.84 -9.69 -6.67
N HIS A 192 3.95 -9.39 -7.32
CA HIS A 192 4.17 -8.37 -8.34
C HIS A 192 3.84 -6.92 -7.93
N PRO A 193 4.10 -6.48 -6.68
CA PRO A 193 3.85 -5.09 -6.32
C PRO A 193 4.86 -4.15 -6.97
N THR A 194 4.39 -2.97 -7.37
CA THR A 194 5.24 -1.84 -7.79
C THR A 194 5.17 -0.74 -6.73
N ILE A 195 6.33 -0.43 -6.14
CA ILE A 195 6.47 0.56 -5.07
C ILE A 195 7.44 1.61 -5.55
N GLU A 196 6.95 2.80 -5.86
CA GLU A 196 7.79 3.82 -6.48
C GLU A 196 7.60 5.24 -5.98
N LYS A 197 8.71 5.99 -5.87
CA LYS A 197 8.67 7.43 -5.56
C LYS A 197 7.93 7.77 -4.26
N ASN A 198 7.91 6.85 -3.30
CA ASN A 198 7.34 7.11 -1.98
C ASN A 198 8.40 7.67 -1.04
N ARG A 199 7.96 8.49 -0.09
CA ARG A 199 8.73 8.88 1.09
C ARG A 199 8.16 8.14 2.30
N LEU A 200 8.93 7.25 2.90
CA LEU A 200 8.49 6.34 3.94
C LEU A 200 9.34 6.58 5.19
N THR A 201 8.70 6.99 6.29
CA THR A 201 9.39 7.30 7.54
C THR A 201 8.95 6.34 8.64
N THR A 202 9.86 5.53 9.19
CA THR A 202 9.57 4.83 10.45
C THR A 202 9.93 5.76 11.60
N VAL A 203 9.05 5.91 12.58
CA VAL A 203 9.40 6.62 13.82
C VAL A 203 9.87 5.62 14.86
N ALA A 204 10.83 6.03 15.69
CA ALA A 204 11.23 5.22 16.83
C ALA A 204 10.05 5.08 17.79
N GLY A 205 9.56 3.86 17.97
CA GLY A 205 8.60 3.54 19.01
C GLY A 205 9.32 3.28 20.34
N ALA A 206 8.58 3.33 21.45
CA ALA A 206 9.10 2.99 22.78
C ALA A 206 9.45 1.50 22.97
N PHE A 207 9.34 0.66 21.92
CA PHE A 207 9.43 -0.79 21.99
C PHE A 207 10.54 -1.33 21.08
N ASP A 208 11.24 -2.37 21.54
CA ASP A 208 12.27 -3.13 20.82
C ASP A 208 11.75 -3.94 19.61
N ALA A 209 10.54 -3.65 19.13
CA ALA A 209 9.96 -4.33 17.98
C ALA A 209 10.71 -3.96 16.70
N ALA A 210 10.80 -4.92 15.77
CA ALA A 210 11.45 -4.70 14.49
C ALA A 210 10.72 -3.61 13.71
N ARG A 211 11.48 -2.66 13.16
CA ARG A 211 10.97 -1.55 12.37
C ARG A 211 11.53 -1.62 10.95
N TYR A 212 10.65 -1.60 9.98
CA TYR A 212 11.02 -1.68 8.57
C TYR A 212 10.46 -0.50 7.80
N GLY A 213 11.22 0.06 6.87
CA GLY A 213 10.69 1.07 5.95
C GLY A 213 9.62 0.49 5.03
N ILE A 214 9.84 -0.73 4.54
CA ILE A 214 8.88 -1.51 3.75
C ILE A 214 8.88 -2.95 4.26
N ASP A 215 7.70 -3.53 4.42
CA ASP A 215 7.51 -4.96 4.66
C ASP A 215 6.84 -5.62 3.45
N LEU A 216 7.58 -6.48 2.75
CA LEU A 216 7.08 -7.24 1.61
C LEU A 216 7.01 -8.72 1.96
N SER A 217 5.79 -9.24 1.94
CA SER A 217 5.51 -10.67 2.09
C SER A 217 4.90 -11.20 0.80
N GLU A 218 5.25 -12.42 0.38
CA GLU A 218 4.76 -13.01 -0.88
C GLU A 218 5.12 -12.13 -2.11
N GLY A 219 6.22 -11.38 -2.03
CA GLY A 219 6.56 -10.28 -2.94
C GLY A 219 7.22 -10.69 -4.26
N GLU A 220 6.85 -11.84 -4.82
CA GLU A 220 7.42 -12.34 -6.09
C GLU A 220 7.34 -11.30 -7.21
N GLY A 221 8.43 -11.03 -7.93
CA GLY A 221 8.48 -10.07 -9.02
C GLY A 221 8.21 -8.62 -8.59
N ALA A 222 8.36 -8.29 -7.30
CA ALA A 222 8.21 -6.92 -6.82
C ALA A 222 9.22 -5.97 -7.49
N VAL A 223 8.78 -4.75 -7.77
CA VAL A 223 9.63 -3.64 -8.22
C VAL A 223 9.58 -2.53 -7.18
N VAL A 224 10.72 -2.26 -6.54
CA VAL A 224 10.87 -1.22 -5.53
C VAL A 224 11.85 -0.19 -6.05
N ARG A 225 11.38 0.99 -6.46
CA ARG A 225 12.25 1.97 -7.12
C ARG A 225 12.04 3.43 -6.78
N GLY A 226 13.12 4.20 -6.69
CA GLY A 226 13.03 5.65 -6.52
C GLY A 226 12.41 6.10 -5.19
N ASN A 227 12.34 5.24 -4.18
CA ASN A 227 11.78 5.57 -2.88
C ASN A 227 12.82 6.23 -1.98
N THR A 228 12.38 7.11 -1.08
CA THR A 228 13.15 7.63 0.05
C THR A 228 12.67 6.97 1.32
N ILE A 229 13.52 6.17 1.96
CA ILE A 229 13.21 5.42 3.17
C ILE A 229 14.03 6.00 4.31
N LEU A 230 13.35 6.57 5.30
CA LEU A 230 13.94 7.18 6.48
C LEU A 230 13.58 6.33 7.70
N ASN A 231 14.54 5.57 8.20
CA ASN A 231 14.27 4.72 9.35
C ASN A 231 14.86 5.29 10.63
N TYR A 232 14.00 5.64 11.57
CA TYR A 232 14.39 5.96 12.93
C TYR A 232 14.05 4.76 13.82
N GLY A 233 15.06 4.15 14.43
CA GLY A 233 14.86 2.95 15.25
C GLY A 233 16.11 2.47 15.96
N PRO A 234 15.97 1.45 16.82
CA PRO A 234 17.09 0.86 17.52
C PRO A 234 18.01 0.09 16.56
N ARG A 235 19.31 0.18 16.81
CA ARG A 235 20.39 -0.35 15.96
C ARG A 235 20.22 -1.82 15.57
N GLU A 236 19.68 -2.64 16.47
CA GLU A 236 19.66 -4.10 16.32
C GLU A 236 18.40 -4.62 15.62
N ASN A 237 17.41 -3.77 15.34
CA ASN A 237 16.11 -4.23 14.85
C ASN A 237 15.46 -3.29 13.82
N THR A 238 16.28 -2.62 13.00
CA THR A 238 15.80 -1.65 12.00
C THR A 238 16.32 -2.02 10.61
N GLY A 239 15.44 -2.07 9.60
CA GLY A 239 15.79 -2.39 8.22
C GLY A 239 15.08 -1.50 7.18
N ALA A 240 15.71 -1.26 6.04
CA ALA A 240 15.10 -0.51 4.94
C ALA A 240 13.89 -1.23 4.35
N VAL A 241 14.10 -2.48 3.98
CA VAL A 241 13.10 -3.37 3.40
C VAL A 241 13.28 -4.73 4.04
N VAL A 242 12.19 -5.35 4.49
CA VAL A 242 12.17 -6.78 4.81
C VAL A 242 11.44 -7.52 3.69
N LEU A 243 12.04 -8.62 3.25
CA LEU A 243 11.49 -9.52 2.24
C LEU A 243 11.16 -10.86 2.92
N ARG A 244 9.92 -11.30 2.83
CA ARG A 244 9.46 -12.62 3.27
C ARG A 244 8.84 -13.31 2.07
N ASP A 245 9.37 -14.47 1.70
CA ASP A 245 8.84 -15.30 0.62
C ASP A 245 8.68 -14.51 -0.70
N GLY A 246 9.80 -14.05 -1.26
CA GLY A 246 9.83 -13.34 -2.55
C GLY A 246 10.95 -13.88 -3.45
N ASP A 247 10.65 -13.98 -4.75
CA ASP A 247 11.61 -14.27 -5.82
C ASP A 247 11.60 -13.15 -6.86
N GLY A 248 12.70 -12.91 -7.56
CA GLY A 248 12.76 -11.93 -8.65
C GLY A 248 12.51 -10.47 -8.26
N VAL A 249 12.74 -10.08 -7.00
CA VAL A 249 12.56 -8.71 -6.52
C VAL A 249 13.61 -7.77 -7.12
N GLN A 250 13.16 -6.67 -7.72
CA GLN A 250 14.00 -5.62 -8.28
C GLN A 250 14.04 -4.42 -7.34
N MET A 251 15.23 -3.96 -6.98
CA MET A 251 15.45 -2.76 -6.17
C MET A 251 16.33 -1.76 -6.91
N GLU A 252 15.79 -0.59 -7.23
CA GLU A 252 16.46 0.36 -8.11
C GLU A 252 16.37 1.80 -7.60
N ASN A 253 17.48 2.53 -7.55
CA ASN A 253 17.48 3.97 -7.28
C ASN A 253 16.75 4.39 -5.98
N ASN A 254 16.73 3.53 -4.96
CA ASN A 254 16.17 3.88 -3.65
C ASN A 254 17.22 4.63 -2.82
N HIS A 255 16.78 5.65 -2.10
CA HIS A 255 17.57 6.36 -1.11
C HIS A 255 17.17 5.89 0.29
N VAL A 256 18.13 5.46 1.09
CA VAL A 256 17.89 4.88 2.42
C VAL A 256 18.77 5.62 3.42
N ASP A 257 18.13 6.26 4.39
CA ASP A 257 18.79 6.84 5.56
C ASP A 257 18.33 6.10 6.82
N ASN A 258 19.27 5.45 7.51
CA ASN A 258 19.01 4.81 8.79
C ASN A 258 19.61 5.68 9.90
N PHE A 259 18.76 6.11 10.83
CA PHE A 259 19.13 6.92 11.98
C PHE A 259 19.07 6.05 13.24
N GLU A 260 20.24 5.83 13.84
CA GLU A 260 20.33 5.16 15.13
C GLU A 260 19.72 6.05 16.21
N GLN A 261 18.74 5.53 16.94
CA GLN A 261 18.35 6.08 18.24
C GLN A 261 18.79 5.12 19.34
N ALA A 262 19.48 5.65 20.35
CA ALA A 262 19.76 4.89 21.55
C ALA A 262 18.44 4.44 22.17
N VAL A 263 18.28 3.14 22.39
CA VAL A 263 17.15 2.61 23.17
C VAL A 263 17.27 3.23 24.56
N MET A 264 16.38 4.16 24.90
CA MET A 264 16.16 4.50 26.30
C MET A 264 15.49 3.28 26.93
N ARG A 265 16.31 2.32 27.37
CA ARG A 265 15.86 1.27 28.26
C ARG A 265 15.40 1.97 29.53
N THR A 266 14.11 2.23 29.66
CA THR A 266 13.49 2.57 30.93
C THR A 266 13.59 1.32 31.79
N GLY A 267 14.76 1.14 32.41
CA GLY A 267 14.98 0.09 33.37
C GLY A 267 13.94 0.24 34.47
N THR A 268 12.98 -0.67 34.52
CA THR A 268 12.32 -1.01 35.77
C THR A 268 13.33 -1.78 36.60
N SER A 269 14.30 -1.08 37.18
CA SER A 269 15.01 -1.58 38.36
C SER A 269 14.02 -1.54 39.53
N THR A 270 13.10 -2.49 39.56
CA THR A 270 12.49 -2.91 40.81
C THR A 270 13.46 -3.88 41.47
N GLY A 271 14.25 -3.36 42.40
CA GLY A 271 15.07 -4.18 43.30
C GLY A 271 16.39 -3.54 43.70
N GLN A 272 16.36 -2.72 44.76
CA GLN A 272 16.94 -3.05 46.07
C GLN A 272 16.39 -2.10 47.13
#